data_AF-A0A2V3JEJ4-F1
#
_entry.id   AF-A0A2V3JEJ4-F1
#
_cell.length_a   1.000
_cell.length_b   1.000
_cell.length_c   1.000
_cell.angle_alpha   90.00
_cell.angle_beta   90.00
_cell.angle_gamma   90.00
#
_symmetry.space_group_name_H-M   'P 1'
#
loop_
_entity.id
_entity.type
_entity.pdbx_description
1 polymer ?
#
loop_
_entity_poly.entity_id
_entity_poly.type
_entity_poly.pdbx_seq_one_letter_code
_entity_poly.pdbx_strand_id
1 'polypeptide(L)'
;MKEKQVLKFKELLGDELFWFTVAQNLGMIEKVRRRFEAQAQAILEYFECKRCCRCCREMPVHLNDDDIERLVRIDGDSLFDKMNENEVDNYLKTPCPYLNGNECSIYKDKPTACRIFPFVVIRPVPTLLLCPLGMEIYEELKRLTRKYGKKEIKEYWSEEESAITSQRLPDYSGVIDKKAVYVALSESILDDFLRYLRADRGLKSSIHQIDE
;
A
#
# COMPACT_ATOMS: atom_id res chain seq x y z
N MET A 1 -12.86 -10.39 22.45
CA MET A 1 -11.60 -10.55 23.22
C MET A 1 -10.79 -9.27 23.40
N LYS A 2 -10.82 -8.30 22.46
CA LYS A 2 -10.04 -7.05 22.57
C LYS A 2 -10.52 -6.09 23.69
N GLU A 3 -11.82 -5.92 23.88
CA GLU A 3 -12.36 -5.01 24.92
C GLU A 3 -11.87 -5.33 26.34
N LYS A 4 -11.90 -6.61 26.74
CA LYS A 4 -11.43 -7.04 28.07
C LYS A 4 -9.95 -6.74 28.32
N GLN A 5 -9.13 -6.71 27.26
CA GLN A 5 -7.71 -6.38 27.36
C GLN A 5 -7.51 -4.86 27.46
N VAL A 6 -8.28 -4.07 26.70
CA VAL A 6 -8.25 -2.60 26.75
C VAL A 6 -8.71 -2.08 28.12
N LEU A 7 -9.80 -2.63 28.67
CA LEU A 7 -10.29 -2.30 30.00
C LEU A 7 -9.26 -2.61 31.10
N LYS A 8 -8.62 -3.80 31.05
CA LYS A 8 -7.54 -4.15 31.98
C LYS A 8 -6.33 -3.23 31.87
N PHE A 9 -5.98 -2.81 30.66
CA PHE A 9 -4.83 -1.92 30.43
C PHE A 9 -5.11 -0.50 30.93
N LYS A 10 -6.36 -0.03 30.74
CA LYS A 10 -6.87 1.24 31.26
C LYS A 10 -6.88 1.29 32.79
N GLU A 11 -7.34 0.22 33.44
CA GLU A 11 -7.32 0.06 34.89
C GLU A 11 -5.89 0.07 35.46
N LEU A 12 -4.92 -0.49 34.73
CA LEU A 12 -3.52 -0.61 35.18
C LEU A 12 -2.75 0.73 35.12
N LEU A 13 -3.02 1.56 34.10
CA LEU A 13 -2.26 2.79 33.83
C LEU A 13 -2.94 4.05 34.35
N GLY A 14 -4.23 3.99 34.70
CA GLY A 14 -5.05 5.17 34.97
C GLY A 14 -5.43 5.90 33.68
N ASP A 15 -6.56 6.62 33.71
CA ASP A 15 -7.18 7.23 32.53
C ASP A 15 -6.21 8.17 31.78
N GLU A 16 -5.52 9.09 32.49
CA GLU A 16 -4.61 10.07 31.87
C GLU A 16 -3.38 9.42 31.21
N LEU A 17 -2.73 8.46 31.87
CA LEU A 17 -1.53 7.80 31.35
C LEU A 17 -1.89 6.84 30.21
N PHE A 18 -3.07 6.22 30.27
CA PHE A 18 -3.62 5.43 29.18
C PHE A 18 -3.86 6.29 27.93
N TRP A 19 -4.55 7.42 28.06
CA TRP A 19 -4.78 8.32 26.92
C TRP A 19 -3.49 8.93 26.37
N PHE A 20 -2.54 9.28 27.24
CA PHE A 20 -1.21 9.74 26.80
C PHE A 20 -0.47 8.66 26.01
N THR A 21 -0.47 7.41 26.50
CA THR A 21 0.17 6.27 25.82
C THR A 21 -0.53 5.94 24.49
N VAL A 22 -1.86 5.97 24.47
CA VAL A 22 -2.66 5.78 23.24
C VAL A 22 -2.35 6.90 22.24
N ALA A 23 -2.32 8.16 22.66
CA ALA A 23 -1.99 9.30 21.81
C ALA A 23 -0.56 9.21 21.24
N GLN A 24 0.42 8.84 22.07
CA GLN A 24 1.80 8.62 21.61
C GLN A 24 1.88 7.48 20.59
N ASN A 25 1.19 6.36 20.84
CA ASN A 25 1.15 5.23 19.92
C ASN A 25 0.46 5.60 18.59
N LEU A 26 -0.64 6.35 18.64
CA LEU A 26 -1.32 6.86 17.44
C LEU A 26 -0.41 7.80 16.64
N GLY A 27 0.29 8.73 17.31
CA GLY A 27 1.25 9.63 16.68
C GLY A 27 2.41 8.88 16.02
N MET A 28 2.92 7.83 16.66
CA MET A 28 3.94 6.96 16.07
C MET A 28 3.43 6.18 14.85
N ILE A 29 2.23 5.59 14.93
CA ILE A 29 1.60 4.86 13.81
C ILE A 29 1.41 5.79 12.61
N GLU A 30 0.90 7.00 12.85
CA GLU A 30 0.68 8.01 11.81
C GLU A 30 2.01 8.44 11.17
N LYS A 31 3.06 8.63 11.97
CA LYS A 31 4.40 8.94 11.45
C LYS A 31 4.95 7.82 10.56
N VAL A 32 4.78 6.56 10.96
CA VAL A 32 5.19 5.39 10.15
C VAL A 32 4.39 5.34 8.85
N ARG A 33 3.07 5.55 8.90
CA ARG A 33 2.19 5.60 7.73
C ARG A 33 2.66 6.67 6.73
N ARG A 34 2.87 7.91 7.20
CA ARG A 34 3.34 9.01 6.35
C ARG A 34 4.69 8.72 5.72
N ARG A 35 5.62 8.12 6.47
CA ARG A 35 6.95 7.74 5.93
C ARG A 35 6.83 6.68 4.85
N PHE A 36 6.02 5.65 5.08
CA PHE A 36 5.74 4.63 4.08
C PHE A 36 5.13 5.22 2.81
N GLU A 37 4.12 6.08 2.94
CA GLU A 37 3.48 6.75 1.79
C GLU A 37 4.47 7.59 1.00
N ALA A 38 5.32 8.37 1.67
CA ALA A 38 6.36 9.15 1.02
C ALA A 38 7.39 8.27 0.30
N GLN A 39 7.81 7.17 0.92
CA GLN A 39 8.73 6.21 0.29
C GLN A 39 8.09 5.55 -0.95
N ALA A 40 6.85 5.11 -0.84
CA ALA A 40 6.12 4.49 -1.93
C ALA A 40 5.98 5.45 -3.12
N GLN A 41 5.59 6.70 -2.88
CA GLN A 41 5.52 7.74 -3.92
C GLN A 41 6.88 7.97 -4.58
N ALA A 42 7.94 8.15 -3.78
CA ALA A 42 9.27 8.38 -4.30
C ALA A 42 9.81 7.20 -5.14
N ILE A 43 9.47 5.96 -4.77
CA ILE A 43 9.82 4.79 -5.58
C ILE A 43 9.04 4.81 -6.89
N LEU A 44 7.74 5.11 -6.85
CA LEU A 44 6.88 5.12 -8.03
C LEU A 44 7.27 6.17 -9.07
N GLU A 45 8.04 7.21 -8.72
CA GLU A 45 8.64 8.14 -9.70
C GLU A 45 9.67 7.49 -10.66
N TYR A 46 10.07 6.25 -10.39
CA TYR A 46 10.98 5.46 -11.22
C TYR A 46 10.26 4.44 -12.10
N PHE A 47 8.94 4.30 -11.99
CA PHE A 47 8.17 3.27 -12.68
C PHE A 47 6.88 3.82 -13.30
N GLU A 48 6.38 3.15 -14.33
CA GLU A 48 5.17 3.57 -15.04
C GLU A 48 4.03 2.55 -14.88
N CYS A 49 2.88 3.01 -14.41
CA CYS A 49 1.71 2.16 -14.28
C CYS A 49 1.13 1.81 -15.67
N LYS A 50 1.03 0.51 -15.96
CA LYS A 50 0.44 -0.04 -17.20
C LYS A 50 -1.09 0.13 -17.33
N ARG A 51 -1.74 0.76 -16.34
CA ARG A 51 -3.19 0.99 -16.31
C ARG A 51 -4.04 -0.27 -16.57
N CYS A 52 -3.61 -1.42 -16.05
CA CYS A 52 -4.31 -2.69 -16.24
C CYS A 52 -5.65 -2.82 -15.48
N CYS A 53 -6.00 -1.84 -14.65
CA CYS A 53 -7.23 -1.78 -13.83
C CYS A 53 -7.49 -2.97 -12.90
N ARG A 54 -6.51 -3.86 -12.69
CA ARG A 54 -6.63 -4.98 -11.75
C ARG A 54 -6.94 -4.51 -10.34
N CYS A 55 -6.25 -3.48 -9.85
CA CYS A 55 -6.54 -2.89 -8.54
C CYS A 55 -7.96 -2.31 -8.46
N CYS A 56 -8.47 -1.68 -9.51
CA CYS A 56 -9.84 -1.16 -9.52
C CYS A 56 -10.90 -2.27 -9.46
N ARG A 57 -10.59 -3.49 -9.92
CA ARG A 57 -11.52 -4.63 -9.89
C ARG A 57 -11.47 -5.41 -8.58
N GLU A 58 -10.27 -5.58 -8.04
CA GLU A 58 -10.01 -6.59 -7.01
C GLU A 58 -9.67 -5.99 -5.63
N MET A 59 -9.25 -4.73 -5.55
CA MET A 59 -8.71 -4.18 -4.31
C MET A 59 -9.71 -3.24 -3.61
N PRO A 60 -9.92 -3.40 -2.28
CA PRO A 60 -10.62 -2.41 -1.49
C PRO A 60 -9.79 -1.11 -1.43
N VAL A 61 -10.46 0.02 -1.61
CA VAL A 61 -9.83 1.35 -1.63
C VAL A 61 -10.26 2.12 -0.39
N HIS A 62 -9.32 2.33 0.52
CA HIS A 62 -9.49 3.21 1.68
C HIS A 62 -9.43 4.69 1.24
N LEU A 63 -10.27 5.52 1.86
CA LEU A 63 -10.29 6.97 1.73
C LEU A 63 -9.87 7.60 3.06
N ASN A 64 -8.81 8.39 3.06
CA ASN A 64 -8.51 9.25 4.20
C ASN A 64 -9.36 10.54 4.14
N ASP A 65 -9.29 11.37 5.18
CA ASP A 65 -10.07 12.61 5.27
C ASP A 65 -9.84 13.54 4.07
N ASP A 66 -8.58 13.68 3.62
CA ASP A 66 -8.22 14.48 2.43
C ASP A 66 -8.81 13.90 1.12
N ASP A 67 -8.93 12.58 1.04
CA ASP A 67 -9.56 11.88 -0.07
C ASP A 67 -11.07 12.11 -0.07
N ILE A 68 -11.72 12.02 1.10
CA ILE A 68 -13.16 12.31 1.24
C ILE A 68 -13.45 13.75 0.88
N GLU A 69 -12.72 14.72 1.44
CA GLU A 69 -12.92 16.14 1.15
C GLU A 69 -12.79 16.42 -0.36
N ARG A 70 -11.80 15.83 -1.01
CA ARG A 70 -11.58 15.98 -2.45
C ARG A 70 -12.70 15.33 -3.27
N LEU A 71 -13.14 14.13 -2.90
CA LEU A 71 -14.17 13.40 -3.66
C LEU A 71 -15.57 13.98 -3.45
N VAL A 72 -15.89 14.52 -2.27
CA VAL A 72 -17.15 15.25 -2.04
C VAL A 72 -17.25 16.46 -2.96
N ARG A 73 -16.15 17.15 -3.27
CA ARG A 73 -16.17 18.26 -4.23
C ARG A 73 -16.47 17.81 -5.67
N ILE A 74 -16.24 16.54 -6.00
CA ILE A 74 -16.47 15.97 -7.32
C ILE A 74 -17.88 15.39 -7.42
N ASP A 75 -18.30 14.63 -6.41
CA ASP A 75 -19.51 13.82 -6.44
C ASP A 75 -20.66 14.35 -5.58
N GLY A 76 -20.40 15.33 -4.71
CA GLY A 76 -21.32 15.75 -3.66
C GLY A 76 -21.68 14.57 -2.74
N ASP A 77 -22.94 14.52 -2.32
CA ASP A 77 -23.44 13.48 -1.42
C ASP A 77 -23.47 12.08 -2.06
N SER A 78 -23.40 11.99 -3.39
CA SER A 78 -23.37 10.69 -4.09
C SER A 78 -22.07 9.89 -3.83
N LEU A 79 -21.07 10.50 -3.20
CA LEU A 79 -19.89 9.79 -2.70
C LEU A 79 -20.29 8.71 -1.69
N PHE A 80 -21.24 9.00 -0.80
CA PHE A 80 -21.59 8.08 0.29
C PHE A 80 -22.27 6.80 -0.25
N ASP A 81 -22.99 6.89 -1.36
CA ASP A 81 -23.54 5.73 -2.07
C ASP A 81 -22.47 4.78 -2.63
N LYS A 82 -21.24 5.28 -2.79
CA LYS A 82 -20.08 4.54 -3.30
C LYS A 82 -19.28 3.85 -2.19
N MET A 83 -19.60 4.11 -0.91
CA MET A 83 -18.91 3.56 0.25
C MET A 83 -19.42 2.16 0.63
N ASN A 84 -18.56 1.35 1.22
CA ASN A 84 -18.90 0.02 1.71
C ASN A 84 -19.34 0.08 3.18
N GLU A 85 -20.64 -0.01 3.40
CA GLU A 85 -21.27 0.05 4.74
C GLU A 85 -20.89 -1.14 5.65
N ASN A 86 -20.32 -2.21 5.11
CA ASN A 86 -19.90 -3.38 5.89
C ASN A 86 -18.50 -3.24 6.52
N GLU A 87 -17.79 -2.15 6.22
CA GLU A 87 -16.48 -1.85 6.77
C GLU A 87 -16.60 -0.84 7.92
N VAL A 88 -15.70 -0.97 8.90
CA VAL A 88 -15.66 -0.08 10.07
C VAL A 88 -15.10 1.30 9.72
N ASP A 89 -14.36 1.38 8.61
CA ASP A 89 -13.63 2.56 8.16
C ASP A 89 -14.06 2.94 6.73
N ASN A 90 -13.54 4.05 6.23
CA ASN A 90 -13.97 4.67 4.98
C ASN A 90 -13.42 3.93 3.74
N TYR A 91 -14.08 2.84 3.35
CA TYR A 91 -13.74 2.08 2.15
C TYR A 91 -14.77 2.27 1.04
N LEU A 92 -14.31 2.30 -0.21
CA LEU A 92 -15.17 2.19 -1.38
C LEU A 92 -15.66 0.75 -1.58
N LYS A 93 -16.80 0.60 -2.25
CA LYS A 93 -17.28 -0.70 -2.77
C LYS A 93 -16.24 -1.32 -3.71
N THR A 94 -16.20 -2.65 -3.74
CA THR A 94 -15.38 -3.44 -4.67
C THR A 94 -16.31 -4.32 -5.53
N PRO A 95 -16.21 -4.31 -6.87
CA PRO A 95 -15.32 -3.51 -7.71
C PRO A 95 -15.49 -1.99 -7.52
N CYS A 96 -14.43 -1.23 -7.79
CA CYS A 96 -14.38 0.21 -7.56
C CYS A 96 -15.52 0.93 -8.33
N PRO A 97 -16.32 1.78 -7.67
CA PRO A 97 -17.45 2.47 -8.29
C PRO A 97 -17.04 3.52 -9.33
N TYR A 98 -15.76 3.88 -9.38
CA TYR A 98 -15.18 4.77 -10.40
C TYR A 98 -14.60 4.01 -11.59
N LEU A 99 -14.70 2.68 -11.62
CA LEU A 99 -14.28 1.87 -12.76
C LEU A 99 -15.35 1.93 -13.85
N ASN A 100 -15.01 2.48 -15.00
CA ASN A 100 -15.82 2.47 -16.21
C ASN A 100 -15.11 1.63 -17.28
N GLY A 101 -15.55 0.38 -17.45
CA GLY A 101 -14.88 -0.59 -18.32
C GLY A 101 -13.42 -0.85 -17.90
N ASN A 102 -12.47 -0.27 -18.64
CA ASN A 102 -11.03 -0.37 -18.39
C ASN A 102 -10.40 0.97 -18.01
N GLU A 103 -11.21 1.94 -17.57
CA GLU A 103 -10.76 3.28 -17.23
C GLU A 103 -11.25 3.71 -15.85
N CYS A 104 -10.48 4.57 -15.20
CA CYS A 104 -10.86 5.18 -13.93
C CYS A 104 -11.38 6.58 -14.19
N SER A 105 -12.65 6.83 -13.85
CA SER A 105 -13.30 8.13 -14.09
C SER A 105 -12.67 9.28 -13.29
N ILE A 106 -12.02 8.97 -12.16
CA ILE A 106 -11.31 9.94 -11.30
C ILE A 106 -9.79 9.78 -11.38
N TYR A 107 -9.22 9.40 -12.52
CA TYR A 107 -7.79 9.07 -12.59
C TYR A 107 -6.85 10.22 -12.15
N LYS A 108 -7.25 11.48 -12.32
CA LYS A 108 -6.47 12.63 -11.84
C LYS A 108 -6.59 12.83 -10.32
N ASP A 109 -7.77 12.55 -9.78
CA ASP A 109 -8.15 12.80 -8.39
C ASP A 109 -8.07 11.56 -7.48
N LYS A 110 -7.46 10.49 -7.99
CA LYS A 110 -7.31 9.18 -7.33
C LYS A 110 -7.02 9.30 -5.83
N PRO A 111 -7.66 8.49 -4.97
CA PRO A 111 -7.34 8.41 -3.55
C PRO A 111 -5.86 8.11 -3.27
N THR A 112 -5.41 8.41 -2.06
CA THR A 112 -4.03 8.17 -1.62
C THR A 112 -3.64 6.71 -1.79
N ALA A 113 -4.52 5.78 -1.39
CA ALA A 113 -4.31 4.33 -1.57
C ALA A 113 -4.09 3.95 -3.05
N CYS A 114 -4.78 4.60 -3.98
CA CYS A 114 -4.62 4.37 -5.41
C CYS A 114 -3.34 5.01 -5.99
N ARG A 115 -2.84 6.09 -5.39
CA ARG A 115 -1.60 6.77 -5.82
C ARG A 115 -0.35 6.00 -5.42
N ILE A 116 -0.38 5.29 -4.30
CA ILE A 116 0.75 4.51 -3.77
C ILE A 116 0.74 3.04 -4.21
N PHE A 117 -0.33 2.58 -4.86
CA PHE A 117 -0.40 1.21 -5.38
C PHE A 117 0.76 0.93 -6.37
N PRO A 118 1.47 -0.21 -6.28
CA PRO A 118 1.10 -1.46 -5.60
C PRO A 118 1.62 -1.64 -4.17
N PHE A 119 2.08 -0.57 -3.54
CA PHE A 119 2.41 -0.59 -2.12
C PHE A 119 1.14 -0.49 -1.29
N VAL A 120 0.96 -1.42 -0.36
CA VAL A 120 -0.19 -1.51 0.56
C VAL A 120 0.30 -1.84 1.97
N VAL A 121 -0.58 -1.71 2.97
CA VAL A 121 -0.30 -2.15 4.33
C VAL A 121 -1.19 -3.35 4.65
N ILE A 122 -0.59 -4.52 4.86
CA ILE A 122 -1.31 -5.73 5.28
C ILE A 122 -0.82 -6.09 6.66
N ARG A 123 -1.69 -6.02 7.67
CA ARG A 123 -1.39 -6.39 9.07
C ARG A 123 -0.06 -5.80 9.59
N PRO A 124 -0.12 -4.62 10.20
CA PRO A 124 0.66 -3.38 9.90
C PRO A 124 1.98 -3.47 9.08
N VAL A 125 2.14 -4.44 8.18
CA VAL A 125 3.38 -4.63 7.43
C VAL A 125 3.28 -3.96 6.06
N PRO A 126 4.19 -3.01 5.74
CA PRO A 126 4.32 -2.50 4.38
C PRO A 126 4.59 -3.64 3.41
N THR A 127 3.82 -3.70 2.34
CA THR A 127 3.76 -4.84 1.45
C THR A 127 3.67 -4.37 -0.01
N LEU A 128 4.42 -5.01 -0.88
CA LEU A 128 4.36 -4.83 -2.33
C LEU A 128 3.50 -5.93 -2.94
N LEU A 129 2.38 -5.59 -3.56
CA LEU A 129 1.53 -6.55 -4.28
C LEU A 129 2.06 -6.81 -5.69
N LEU A 130 2.08 -8.07 -6.11
CA LEU A 130 2.69 -8.49 -7.36
C LEU A 130 1.70 -8.43 -8.55
N CYS A 131 1.20 -7.23 -8.83
CA CYS A 131 0.58 -6.89 -10.12
C CYS A 131 1.67 -6.68 -11.20
N PRO A 132 1.34 -6.41 -12.48
CA PRO A 132 2.36 -6.16 -13.52
C PRO A 132 3.41 -5.10 -13.14
N LEU A 133 2.98 -3.99 -12.52
CA LEU A 133 3.89 -2.95 -12.00
C LEU A 133 4.65 -3.43 -10.77
N GLY A 134 3.99 -4.15 -9.86
CA GLY A 134 4.64 -4.67 -8.65
C GLY A 134 5.74 -5.68 -8.94
N MET A 135 5.55 -6.51 -9.97
CA MET A 135 6.58 -7.42 -10.48
C MET A 135 7.78 -6.66 -11.04
N GLU A 136 7.58 -5.58 -11.80
CA GLU A 136 8.68 -4.75 -12.31
C GLU A 136 9.49 -4.10 -11.18
N ILE A 137 8.78 -3.53 -10.20
CA ILE A 137 9.40 -2.96 -8.99
C ILE A 137 10.21 -4.04 -8.26
N TYR A 138 9.65 -5.23 -8.12
CA TYR A 138 10.27 -6.34 -7.42
C TYR A 138 11.54 -6.85 -8.11
N GLU A 139 11.51 -7.06 -9.43
CA GLU A 139 12.69 -7.48 -10.19
C GLU A 139 13.79 -6.41 -10.13
N GLU A 140 13.43 -5.14 -10.19
CA GLU A 140 14.39 -4.04 -10.06
C GLU A 140 14.99 -3.97 -8.65
N LEU A 141 14.18 -4.18 -7.61
CA LEU A 141 14.65 -4.32 -6.24
C LEU A 141 15.64 -5.47 -6.10
N LYS A 142 15.37 -6.63 -6.69
CA LYS A 142 16.31 -7.77 -6.69
C LYS A 142 17.61 -7.43 -7.42
N ARG A 143 17.52 -6.82 -8.61
CA ARG A 143 18.68 -6.41 -9.40
C ARG A 143 19.58 -5.45 -8.63
N LEU A 144 19.00 -4.42 -8.02
CA LEU A 144 19.73 -3.39 -7.29
C LEU A 144 20.30 -3.92 -5.97
N THR A 145 19.56 -4.77 -5.26
CA THR A 145 20.07 -5.43 -4.05
C THR A 145 21.26 -6.34 -4.36
N ARG A 146 21.28 -7.03 -5.51
CA ARG A 146 22.45 -7.80 -5.95
C ARG A 146 23.65 -6.92 -6.33
N LYS A 147 23.39 -5.75 -6.91
CA LYS A 147 24.43 -4.81 -7.36
C LYS A 147 25.10 -4.06 -6.20
N TYR A 148 24.31 -3.60 -5.23
CA TYR A 148 24.77 -2.70 -4.16
C TYR A 148 24.66 -3.27 -2.75
N GLY A 149 23.83 -4.30 -2.55
CA GLY A 149 23.50 -4.84 -1.24
C GLY A 149 24.45 -5.94 -0.75
N LYS A 150 24.28 -6.31 0.54
CA LYS A 150 24.95 -7.44 1.20
C LYS A 150 23.96 -8.46 1.81
N LYS A 151 22.65 -8.35 1.55
CA LYS A 151 21.58 -9.12 2.21
C LYS A 151 20.56 -9.69 1.23
N GLU A 152 20.00 -10.86 1.57
CA GLU A 152 18.91 -11.52 0.84
C GLU A 152 17.54 -10.95 1.25
N ILE A 153 16.62 -10.84 0.28
CA ILE A 153 15.22 -10.44 0.46
C ILE A 153 14.41 -11.69 0.81
N LYS A 154 13.57 -11.62 1.86
CA LYS A 154 12.66 -12.72 2.20
C LYS A 154 11.46 -12.73 1.26
N GLU A 155 11.37 -13.76 0.44
CA GLU A 155 10.26 -14.00 -0.48
C GLU A 155 9.23 -14.93 0.19
N TYR A 156 7.95 -14.56 0.18
CA TYR A 156 6.89 -15.40 0.74
C TYR A 156 6.09 -16.03 -0.40
N TRP A 157 6.22 -17.35 -0.51
CA TRP A 157 5.50 -18.18 -1.46
C TRP A 157 4.40 -18.91 -0.70
N SER A 158 3.14 -18.74 -1.08
CA SER A 158 2.05 -19.54 -0.49
C SER A 158 1.88 -20.84 -1.29
N GLU A 159 2.03 -21.98 -0.62
CA GLU A 159 1.75 -23.31 -1.20
C GLU A 159 0.25 -23.64 -1.22
N GLU A 160 -0.55 -22.96 -0.40
CA GLU A 160 -1.98 -23.20 -0.21
C GLU A 160 -2.74 -21.87 -0.32
N GLU A 161 -3.68 -21.81 -1.26
CA GLU A 161 -4.72 -20.79 -1.30
C GLU A 161 -5.46 -20.80 0.05
N SER A 162 -5.83 -19.61 0.54
CA SER A 162 -6.79 -19.43 1.64
C SER A 162 -6.36 -19.84 3.07
N ALA A 163 -5.39 -19.12 3.66
CA ALA A 163 -5.31 -19.00 5.12
C ALA A 163 -4.66 -17.68 5.59
N ILE A 164 -5.22 -16.54 5.13
CA ILE A 164 -5.14 -15.28 5.90
C ILE A 164 -6.49 -15.09 6.60
N THR A 165 -6.75 -15.88 7.64
CA THR A 165 -7.72 -15.54 8.69
C THR A 165 -6.97 -14.69 9.73
N SER A 166 -7.42 -13.53 10.19
CA SER A 166 -8.64 -12.73 10.06
C SER A 166 -8.16 -11.26 10.21
N GLN A 167 -8.69 -10.23 9.56
CA GLN A 167 -10.05 -9.94 9.14
C GLN A 167 -10.00 -9.29 7.74
N ARG A 168 -10.59 -10.01 6.77
CA ARG A 168 -10.96 -9.63 5.38
C ARG A 168 -9.85 -9.09 4.45
N LEU A 169 -9.19 -10.02 3.76
CA LEU A 169 -8.70 -9.84 2.38
C LEU A 169 -9.71 -10.53 1.43
N PRO A 170 -9.87 -10.08 0.17
CA PRO A 170 -10.98 -10.48 -0.71
C PRO A 170 -10.99 -11.96 -1.12
N ASP A 171 -12.19 -12.48 -1.36
CA ASP A 171 -12.49 -13.83 -1.85
C ASP A 171 -12.17 -13.94 -3.36
N TYR A 172 -11.21 -14.81 -3.70
CA TYR A 172 -10.70 -15.04 -5.06
C TYR A 172 -11.34 -16.29 -5.66
N SER A 173 -12.49 -16.15 -6.29
CA SER A 173 -13.04 -17.18 -7.18
C SER A 173 -12.77 -16.80 -8.64
N GLY A 174 -11.75 -17.42 -9.27
CA GLY A 174 -11.50 -17.22 -10.71
C GLY A 174 -10.11 -17.54 -11.26
N VAL A 175 -9.63 -18.77 -11.05
CA VAL A 175 -8.73 -19.59 -11.91
C VAL A 175 -7.34 -19.04 -12.38
N ILE A 176 -6.33 -19.91 -12.17
CA ILE A 176 -5.10 -20.21 -12.96
C ILE A 176 -3.74 -19.74 -12.38
N ASP A 177 -2.98 -20.78 -11.96
CA ASP A 177 -1.52 -20.94 -11.82
C ASP A 177 -0.72 -20.09 -10.81
N LYS A 178 -0.13 -20.82 -9.85
CA LYS A 178 0.70 -20.40 -8.71
C LYS A 178 1.72 -19.31 -9.09
N LYS A 179 1.51 -18.08 -8.60
CA LYS A 179 2.45 -16.95 -8.69
C LYS A 179 2.57 -16.28 -7.32
N ALA A 180 3.77 -15.81 -6.96
CA ALA A 180 3.97 -15.02 -5.75
C ALA A 180 2.95 -13.86 -5.72
N VAL A 181 2.28 -13.68 -4.58
CA VAL A 181 1.16 -12.74 -4.46
C VAL A 181 1.63 -11.39 -3.91
N TYR A 182 2.63 -11.40 -3.02
CA TYR A 182 3.17 -10.18 -2.41
C TYR A 182 4.58 -10.35 -1.82
N VAL A 183 5.23 -9.23 -1.52
CA VAL A 183 6.54 -9.15 -0.84
C VAL A 183 6.42 -8.22 0.37
N ALA A 184 6.73 -8.71 1.56
CA ALA A 184 6.79 -7.88 2.76
C ALA A 184 8.08 -7.04 2.73
N LEU A 185 7.95 -5.72 2.92
CA LEU A 185 9.05 -4.78 2.86
C LEU A 185 9.17 -4.06 4.21
N SER A 186 10.34 -4.09 4.83
CA SER A 186 10.61 -3.23 5.99
C SER A 186 10.91 -1.80 5.52
N GLU A 187 10.72 -0.84 6.41
CA GLU A 187 11.06 0.57 6.16
C GLU A 187 12.53 0.73 5.71
N SER A 188 13.44 -0.05 6.30
CA SER A 188 14.86 -0.08 5.92
C SER A 188 15.10 -0.60 4.50
N ILE A 189 14.33 -1.58 4.03
CA ILE A 189 14.43 -2.10 2.67
C ILE A 189 13.98 -1.03 1.67
N LEU A 190 12.91 -0.31 1.97
CA LEU A 190 12.43 0.79 1.13
C LEU A 190 13.45 1.94 1.06
N ASP A 191 14.07 2.30 2.18
CA ASP A 191 15.14 3.32 2.23
C ASP A 191 16.36 2.91 1.40
N ASP A 192 16.84 1.67 1.56
CA ASP A 192 17.97 1.17 0.79
C ASP A 192 17.63 1.08 -0.70
N PHE A 193 16.41 0.67 -1.05
CA PHE A 193 15.97 0.62 -2.44
C PHE A 193 15.96 2.00 -3.09
N LEU A 194 15.43 3.02 -2.40
CA LEU A 194 15.48 4.41 -2.86
C LEU A 194 16.90 4.91 -3.06
N ARG A 195 17.81 4.58 -2.13
CA ARG A 195 19.24 4.92 -2.26
C ARG A 195 19.85 4.28 -3.49
N TYR A 196 19.55 3.01 -3.76
CA TYR A 196 20.05 2.30 -4.93
C TYR A 196 19.47 2.84 -6.25
N LEU A 197 18.17 3.16 -6.29
CA LEU A 197 17.51 3.78 -7.45
C LEU A 197 18.15 5.13 -7.81
N ARG A 198 18.42 5.96 -6.79
CA ARG A 198 19.11 7.26 -6.98
C ARG A 198 20.53 7.08 -7.51
N ALA A 199 21.30 6.16 -6.94
CA ALA A 199 22.66 5.87 -7.39
C ALA A 199 22.69 5.33 -8.84
N ASP A 200 21.77 4.43 -9.19
CA ASP A 200 21.71 3.82 -10.52
C ASP A 200 21.24 4.81 -11.59
N ARG A 201 20.25 5.67 -11.29
CA ARG A 201 19.84 6.75 -12.20
C ARG A 201 20.97 7.76 -12.42
N GLY A 202 21.70 8.12 -11.35
CA GLY A 202 22.88 8.99 -11.44
C GLY A 202 23.97 8.44 -12.37
N LEU A 203 24.28 7.14 -12.26
CA LEU A 203 25.22 6.47 -13.18
C LEU A 203 24.73 6.48 -14.63
N LYS A 204 23.44 6.23 -14.87
CA LYS A 204 22.88 6.27 -16.24
C LYS A 204 22.97 7.67 -16.83
N SER A 205 22.68 8.72 -16.06
CA SER A 205 22.85 10.11 -16.52
C SER A 205 24.31 10.48 -16.80
N SER A 206 25.27 9.95 -16.02
CA SER A 206 26.70 10.19 -16.25
C SER A 206 27.25 9.43 -17.45
N ILE A 207 26.75 8.24 -17.76
CA ILE A 207 27.14 7.48 -18.96
C ILE A 207 26.62 8.17 -20.23
N HIS A 208 25.37 8.64 -20.23
CA HIS A 208 24.81 9.38 -21.38
C HIS A 208 25.48 10.73 -21.65
N GLN A 209 26.27 11.27 -20.71
CA GLN A 209 27.05 12.51 -20.91
C GLN A 209 28.47 12.27 -21.46
N ILE A 210 28.90 11.01 -21.62
CA ILE A 210 30.24 10.66 -22.12
C ILE A 210 30.18 10.25 -23.61
N ASP A 211 28.99 10.01 -24.14
CA ASP A 211 28.75 9.55 -25.52
C ASP A 211 28.26 10.68 -26.48
N GLU A 212 28.37 11.96 -26.09
CA GLU A 212 28.17 13.15 -26.96
C GLU A 212 29.49 13.94 -27.13
#